data_AF-A0A015IU56-F1
#
_entry.id   AF-A0A015IU56-F1
#
_cell.length_a   1.000
_cell.length_b   1.000
_cell.length_c   1.000
_cell.angle_alpha   90.00
_cell.angle_beta   90.00
_cell.angle_gamma   90.00
#
_symmetry.space_group_name_H-M   'P 1'
#
loop_
_entity.id
_entity.type
_entity.pdbx_description
1 polymer ?
#
loop_
_entity_poly.entity_id
_entity_poly.type
_entity_poly.pdbx_seq_one_letter_code
_entity_poly.pdbx_strand_id
1 'polypeptide(L)'
;MVKNDQDKNIECPYCGETLPNLLPSKVSEYLNDISTGTKSARTIVEQYEFCLVHKLSNRITELKSDLLKIIKGQRHSEFRVDAVKRIQEIGKSKVGHPLLYQINYFESFQPGYYGPKVQVLVPETAIRLIAEDLGGIPLDMAKNVMNDSVEFGFYVHKDSNT
;
A
#
# COMPACT_ATOMS: atom_id res chain seq x y z
N MET A 1 10.85 13.07 -26.35
CA MET A 1 11.33 14.12 -25.43
C MET A 1 10.13 14.68 -24.69
N VAL A 2 9.77 14.12 -23.53
CA VAL A 2 8.72 14.70 -22.68
C VAL A 2 9.45 15.63 -21.72
N LYS A 3 9.25 16.94 -21.90
CA LYS A 3 9.81 17.95 -21.01
C LYS A 3 9.05 17.87 -19.68
N ASN A 4 9.76 17.42 -18.64
CA ASN A 4 9.41 17.66 -17.25
C ASN A 4 9.36 19.16 -17.04
N ASP A 5 8.17 19.70 -16.86
CA ASP A 5 7.99 21.08 -16.42
C ASP A 5 7.03 21.09 -15.24
N GLN A 6 7.50 21.72 -14.16
CA GLN A 6 6.87 22.05 -12.88
C GLN A 6 7.15 21.13 -11.68
N ASP A 7 8.44 20.94 -11.35
CA ASP A 7 8.84 21.01 -9.94
C ASP A 7 8.76 22.48 -9.48
N LYS A 8 7.54 23.00 -9.31
CA LYS A 8 7.34 24.12 -8.40
C LYS A 8 7.19 23.48 -7.03
N ASN A 9 8.16 23.63 -6.15
CA ASN A 9 8.01 23.29 -4.73
C ASN A 9 6.88 24.16 -4.18
N ILE A 10 5.64 23.66 -4.23
CA ILE A 10 4.49 24.34 -3.65
C ILE A 10 4.58 24.11 -2.15
N GLU A 11 4.71 25.18 -1.37
CA GLU A 11 4.72 25.12 0.08
C GLU A 11 3.29 25.12 0.62
N CYS A 12 3.08 24.37 1.70
CA CYS A 12 1.81 24.39 2.42
C CYS A 12 1.61 25.77 3.07
N PRO A 13 0.50 26.48 2.79
CA PRO A 13 0.27 27.83 3.31
C PRO A 13 0.06 27.87 4.84
N TYR A 14 -0.09 26.71 5.49
CA TYR A 14 -0.37 26.60 6.92
C TYR A 14 0.84 26.17 7.75
N CYS A 15 1.65 25.23 7.25
CA CYS A 15 2.80 24.69 7.99
C CYS A 15 4.16 24.94 7.33
N GLY A 16 4.20 25.53 6.13
CA GLY A 16 5.44 25.87 5.44
C GLY A 16 6.22 24.68 4.87
N GLU A 17 5.74 23.45 5.04
CA GLU A 17 6.38 22.26 4.46
C GLU A 17 6.09 22.14 2.97
N THR A 18 7.04 21.61 2.20
CA THR A 18 6.86 21.31 0.78
C THR A 18 5.77 20.26 0.59
N LEU A 19 4.84 20.53 -0.33
CA LEU A 19 3.79 19.60 -0.70
C LEU A 19 4.34 18.51 -1.64
N PRO A 20 3.82 17.27 -1.57
CA PRO A 20 4.29 16.18 -2.42
C PRO A 20 3.92 16.42 -3.88
N ASN A 21 4.81 16.07 -4.81
CA ASN A 21 4.62 16.24 -6.26
C ASN A 21 3.35 15.54 -6.80
N LEU A 22 2.92 14.45 -6.17
CA LEU A 22 1.66 13.75 -6.45
C LEU A 22 0.73 13.99 -5.27
N LEU A 23 -0.10 15.02 -5.39
CA LEU A 23 -1.13 15.30 -4.41
C LEU A 23 -2.29 14.32 -4.61
N PRO A 24 -2.82 13.72 -3.53
CA PRO A 24 -4.12 13.06 -3.59
C PRO A 24 -5.17 14.01 -4.20
N SER A 25 -6.13 13.51 -4.99
CA SER A 25 -7.12 14.35 -5.69
C SER A 25 -7.82 15.33 -4.75
N LYS A 26 -8.11 14.88 -3.52
CA LYS A 26 -8.66 15.71 -2.45
C LYS A 26 -7.73 16.88 -2.08
N VAL A 27 -6.42 16.66 -1.96
CA VAL A 27 -5.46 17.73 -1.65
C VAL A 27 -5.34 18.73 -2.80
N SER A 28 -5.33 18.26 -4.06
CA SER A 28 -5.30 19.17 -5.23
C SER A 28 -6.58 20.01 -5.37
N GLU A 29 -7.76 19.42 -5.14
CA GLU A 29 -9.03 20.15 -5.09
C GLU A 29 -9.02 21.19 -3.98
N TYR A 30 -8.51 20.83 -2.79
CA TYR A 30 -8.39 21.75 -1.67
C TYR A 30 -7.47 22.94 -1.98
N LEU A 31 -6.37 22.75 -2.73
CA LEU A 31 -5.49 23.86 -3.15
C LEU A 31 -6.14 24.74 -4.22
N ASN A 32 -6.90 24.14 -5.15
CA ASN A 32 -7.61 24.88 -6.18
C ASN A 32 -8.71 25.79 -5.58
N ASP A 33 -9.44 25.30 -4.57
CA ASP A 33 -10.39 26.10 -3.79
C ASP A 33 -9.74 27.32 -3.10
N ILE A 34 -8.51 27.17 -2.60
CA ILE A 34 -7.75 28.27 -1.97
C ILE A 34 -7.32 29.29 -3.02
N SER A 35 -6.77 28.82 -4.15
CA SER A 35 -6.29 29.66 -5.24
C SER A 35 -7.42 30.46 -5.90
N THR A 36 -8.62 29.87 -6.00
CA THR A 36 -9.81 30.50 -6.62
C THR A 36 -10.62 31.35 -5.65
N GLY A 37 -10.27 31.38 -4.36
CA GLY A 37 -10.96 32.19 -3.34
C GLY A 37 -12.42 31.78 -3.08
N THR A 38 -12.85 30.60 -3.54
CA THR A 38 -14.25 30.13 -3.46
C THR A 38 -14.68 29.75 -2.05
N LYS A 39 -13.73 29.46 -1.14
CA LYS A 39 -13.98 29.24 0.30
C LYS A 39 -13.13 30.19 1.14
N SER A 40 -13.61 31.41 1.29
CA SER A 40 -13.07 32.40 2.21
C SER A 40 -13.26 31.93 3.66
N ALA A 41 -12.16 31.69 4.38
CA ALA A 41 -12.06 31.24 5.77
C ALA A 41 -12.41 29.76 6.04
N ARG A 42 -11.45 28.86 5.76
CA ARG A 42 -11.48 27.50 6.31
C ARG A 42 -11.15 27.49 7.79
N THR A 43 -11.89 26.69 8.55
CA THR A 43 -11.75 26.55 10.00
C THR A 43 -10.38 25.98 10.38
N ILE A 44 -9.93 26.22 11.62
CA ILE A 44 -8.68 25.65 12.15
C ILE A 44 -8.66 24.12 12.01
N VAL A 45 -9.83 23.47 12.11
CA VAL A 45 -9.99 22.02 11.95
C VAL A 45 -9.64 21.58 10.53
N GLU A 46 -10.21 22.24 9.52
CA GLU A 46 -9.95 21.91 8.11
C GLU A 46 -8.48 22.15 7.71
N GLN A 47 -7.85 23.17 8.28
CA GLN A 47 -6.42 23.45 8.08
C GLN A 47 -5.55 22.32 8.67
N TYR A 48 -5.92 21.85 9.87
CA TYR A 48 -5.24 20.73 10.53
C TYR A 48 -5.39 19.42 9.73
N GLU A 49 -6.61 19.10 9.28
CA GLU A 49 -6.88 17.91 8.45
C GLU A 49 -6.07 17.95 7.16
N PHE A 50 -6.02 19.10 6.49
CA PHE A 50 -5.18 19.28 5.29
C PHE A 50 -3.71 19.01 5.60
N CYS A 51 -3.18 19.59 6.69
CA CYS A 51 -1.80 19.37 7.12
C CYS A 51 -1.50 17.90 7.38
N LEU A 52 -2.41 17.20 8.06
CA LEU A 52 -2.25 15.79 8.37
C LEU A 52 -2.15 14.93 7.11
N VAL A 53 -3.01 15.18 6.12
CA VAL A 53 -3.04 14.40 4.88
C VAL A 53 -1.74 14.56 4.08
N HIS A 54 -1.28 15.78 3.83
CA HIS A 54 -0.06 15.95 3.03
C HIS A 54 1.19 15.49 3.79
N LYS A 55 1.25 15.64 5.12
CA LYS A 55 2.36 15.11 5.93
C LYS A 55 2.47 13.59 5.82
N LEU A 56 1.33 12.90 5.83
CA LEU A 56 1.30 11.45 5.58
C LEU A 56 1.77 11.12 4.17
N SER A 57 1.32 11.86 3.15
CA SER A 57 1.77 11.67 1.78
C SER A 57 3.29 11.91 1.60
N ASN A 58 3.85 12.91 2.28
CA ASN A 58 5.29 13.16 2.32
C ASN A 58 6.04 11.99 2.95
N ARG A 59 5.60 11.53 4.13
CA ARG A 59 6.18 10.36 4.80
C ARG A 59 6.16 9.11 3.92
N ILE A 60 5.07 8.86 3.20
CA ILE A 60 4.98 7.73 2.26
C ILE A 60 5.99 7.89 1.11
N THR A 61 6.13 9.09 0.57
CA THR A 61 7.05 9.39 -0.53
C THR A 61 8.51 9.22 -0.09
N GLU A 62 8.85 9.74 1.09
CA GLU A 62 10.17 9.58 1.71
C GLU A 62 10.47 8.11 1.98
N LEU A 63 9.50 7.37 2.52
CA LEU A 63 9.62 5.94 2.76
C LEU A 63 9.90 5.18 1.45
N LYS A 64 9.18 5.49 0.36
CA LYS A 64 9.42 4.89 -0.96
C LYS A 64 10.86 5.13 -1.43
N SER A 65 11.33 6.37 -1.35
CA SER A 65 12.71 6.72 -1.72
C SER A 65 13.73 5.92 -0.90
N ASP A 66 13.52 5.83 0.41
CA ASP A 66 14.42 5.11 1.30
C ASP A 66 14.40 3.60 1.08
N LEU A 67 13.22 3.02 0.81
CA LEU A 67 13.08 1.62 0.40
C LEU A 67 13.82 1.35 -0.91
N LEU A 68 13.75 2.25 -1.90
CA LEU A 68 14.50 2.11 -3.15
C LEU A 68 16.01 2.13 -2.91
N LYS A 69 16.50 3.01 -2.02
CA LYS A 69 17.93 3.03 -1.63
C LYS A 69 18.33 1.72 -0.96
N ILE A 70 17.47 1.16 -0.10
CA ILE A 70 17.69 -0.16 0.52
C ILE A 70 17.78 -1.21 -0.58
N ILE A 71 16.78 -1.37 -1.45
CA ILE A 71 16.75 -2.38 -2.52
C ILE A 71 18.02 -2.32 -3.39
N LYS A 72 18.42 -1.11 -3.80
CA LYS A 72 19.63 -0.85 -4.59
C LYS A 72 20.94 -1.09 -3.83
N GLY A 73 20.89 -1.25 -2.50
CA GLY A 73 22.06 -1.44 -1.64
C GLY A 73 22.83 -0.20 -1.30
N GLN A 74 22.23 0.96 -1.53
CA GLN A 74 22.79 2.27 -1.16
C GLN A 74 22.63 2.55 0.34
N ARG A 75 21.71 1.84 1.02
CA ARG A 75 21.52 1.89 2.47
C ARG A 75 21.60 0.48 3.04
N HIS A 76 22.31 0.33 4.16
CA HIS A 76 22.38 -0.92 4.90
C HIS A 76 21.00 -1.30 5.48
N SER A 77 20.65 -2.58 5.41
CA SER A 77 19.45 -3.15 6.00
C SER A 77 19.69 -4.63 6.22
N GLU A 78 19.58 -5.08 7.47
CA GLU A 78 19.72 -6.50 7.85
C GLU A 78 18.70 -7.36 7.09
N PHE A 79 17.46 -6.87 6.96
CA PHE A 79 16.42 -7.52 6.16
C PHE A 79 16.82 -7.73 4.70
N ARG A 80 17.54 -6.78 4.09
CA ARG A 80 18.04 -6.95 2.72
C ARG A 80 19.16 -7.98 2.67
N VAL A 81 20.09 -7.95 3.62
CA VAL A 81 21.19 -8.91 3.68
C VAL A 81 20.64 -10.34 3.78
N ASP A 82 19.69 -10.56 4.68
CA ASP A 82 19.05 -11.85 4.89
C ASP A 82 18.23 -12.30 3.67
N ALA A 83 17.47 -11.39 3.06
CA ALA A 83 16.72 -11.69 1.83
C ALA A 83 17.66 -12.08 0.68
N VAL A 84 18.77 -11.37 0.47
CA VAL A 84 19.75 -11.69 -0.58
C VAL A 84 20.40 -13.05 -0.31
N LYS A 85 20.82 -13.32 0.93
CA LYS A 85 21.39 -14.62 1.33
C LYS A 85 20.43 -15.76 1.04
N ARG A 86 19.15 -15.61 1.42
CA ARG A 86 18.13 -16.65 1.19
C ARG A 86 17.84 -16.86 -0.30
N ILE A 87 17.81 -15.80 -1.10
CA ILE A 87 17.66 -15.91 -2.56
C ILE A 87 18.81 -16.72 -3.17
N GLN A 88 20.04 -16.55 -2.67
CA GLN A 88 21.20 -17.31 -3.10
C GLN A 88 21.10 -18.80 -2.69
N GLU A 89 20.61 -19.10 -1.49
CA GLU A 89 20.45 -20.46 -0.98
C GLU A 89 19.36 -21.26 -1.72
N ILE A 90 18.20 -20.64 -1.98
CA ILE A 90 17.03 -21.34 -2.52
C ILE A 90 17.07 -21.37 -4.07
N GLY A 91 17.73 -20.39 -4.69
CA GLY A 91 17.84 -20.26 -6.14
C GLY A 91 16.67 -19.49 -6.77
N LYS A 92 16.96 -18.68 -7.80
CA LYS A 92 16.03 -17.72 -8.42
C LYS A 92 14.69 -18.32 -8.87
N SER A 93 14.68 -19.58 -9.31
CA SER A 93 13.47 -20.27 -9.79
C SER A 93 12.41 -20.48 -8.72
N LYS A 94 12.79 -20.48 -7.44
CA LYS A 94 11.87 -20.71 -6.31
C LYS A 94 11.44 -19.42 -5.61
N VAL A 95 12.13 -18.29 -5.86
CA VAL A 95 11.79 -16.96 -5.31
C VAL A 95 10.47 -16.45 -5.88
N GLY A 96 10.15 -16.82 -7.13
CA GLY A 96 8.90 -16.46 -7.80
C GLY A 96 7.65 -17.17 -7.27
N HIS A 97 7.77 -18.13 -6.35
CA HIS A 97 6.64 -18.78 -5.70
C HIS A 97 6.30 -18.07 -4.37
N PRO A 98 5.28 -17.19 -4.34
CA PRO A 98 5.01 -16.32 -3.18
C PRO A 98 4.71 -17.13 -1.91
N LEU A 99 3.98 -18.24 -2.05
CA LEU A 99 3.59 -19.10 -0.93
C LEU A 99 4.77 -19.84 -0.27
N LEU A 100 5.80 -20.19 -1.04
CA LEU A 100 6.95 -20.96 -0.53
C LEU A 100 8.06 -20.05 0.02
N TYR A 101 8.34 -18.94 -0.67
CA TYR A 101 9.41 -18.03 -0.27
C TYR A 101 8.94 -17.02 0.78
N GLN A 102 7.82 -16.32 0.54
CA GLN A 102 7.41 -15.20 1.40
C GLN A 102 6.89 -15.70 2.74
N ILE A 103 6.08 -16.76 2.76
CA ILE A 103 5.51 -17.29 4.02
C ILE A 103 6.60 -17.84 4.94
N ASN A 104 7.50 -18.69 4.43
CA ASN A 104 8.62 -19.21 5.22
C ASN A 104 9.63 -18.12 5.62
N TYR A 105 9.73 -17.04 4.84
CA TYR A 105 10.54 -15.87 5.20
C TYR A 105 9.91 -15.14 6.38
N PHE A 106 8.64 -14.74 6.28
CA PHE A 106 7.97 -14.02 7.35
C PHE A 106 7.79 -14.86 8.63
N GLU A 107 7.50 -16.15 8.53
CA GLU A 107 7.44 -17.05 9.70
C GLU A 107 8.77 -17.11 10.47
N SER A 108 9.91 -16.94 9.80
CA SER A 108 11.20 -16.89 10.51
C SER A 108 11.44 -15.59 11.30
N PHE A 109 10.79 -14.49 10.93
CA PHE A 109 10.88 -13.21 11.66
C PHE A 109 9.75 -13.01 12.67
N GLN A 110 8.55 -13.50 12.35
CA GLN A 110 7.35 -13.39 13.18
C GLN A 110 6.63 -14.73 13.23
N PRO A 111 7.17 -15.71 13.98
CA PRO A 111 6.58 -17.05 14.04
C PRO A 111 5.14 -16.99 14.54
N GLY A 112 4.24 -17.59 13.77
CA GLY A 112 2.80 -17.65 14.07
C GLY A 112 1.97 -16.46 13.58
N TYR A 113 2.59 -15.40 13.04
CA TYR A 113 1.86 -14.25 12.48
C TYR A 113 1.26 -14.56 11.09
N TYR A 114 1.87 -15.44 10.29
CA TYR A 114 1.35 -15.89 9.00
C TYR A 114 1.14 -17.42 8.94
N GLY A 115 1.19 -18.09 10.09
CA GLY A 115 1.19 -19.54 10.20
C GLY A 115 -0.13 -20.19 9.74
N PRO A 116 -0.27 -21.51 9.88
CA PRO A 116 -1.48 -22.25 9.47
C PRO A 116 -2.77 -21.63 10.02
N LYS A 117 -2.68 -21.01 11.21
CA LYS A 117 -3.78 -20.26 11.81
C LYS A 117 -4.25 -19.11 10.94
N VAL A 118 -3.37 -18.27 10.39
CA VAL A 118 -3.77 -17.14 9.52
C VAL A 118 -4.23 -17.62 8.15
N GLN A 119 -3.62 -18.69 7.60
CA GLN A 119 -4.11 -19.33 6.38
C GLN A 119 -5.53 -19.89 6.50
N VAL A 120 -5.97 -20.26 7.71
CA VAL A 120 -7.32 -20.79 7.97
C VAL A 120 -8.27 -19.68 8.45
N LEU A 121 -7.81 -18.81 9.35
CA LEU A 121 -8.61 -17.73 9.94
C LEU A 121 -9.01 -16.68 8.91
N VAL A 122 -8.10 -16.25 8.02
CA VAL A 122 -8.44 -15.19 7.05
C VAL A 122 -9.55 -15.66 6.10
N PRO A 123 -9.48 -16.87 5.50
CA PRO A 123 -10.59 -17.39 4.73
C PRO A 123 -11.84 -17.68 5.55
N GLU A 124 -11.73 -18.23 6.75
CA GLU A 124 -12.90 -18.54 7.57
C GLU A 124 -13.64 -17.27 8.02
N THR A 125 -12.91 -16.22 8.40
CA THR A 125 -13.48 -14.91 8.72
C THR A 125 -14.10 -14.26 7.48
N ALA A 126 -13.43 -14.31 6.32
CA ALA A 126 -13.97 -13.78 5.07
C ALA A 126 -15.30 -14.46 4.67
N ILE A 127 -15.36 -15.79 4.78
CA ILE A 127 -16.59 -16.56 4.49
C ILE A 127 -17.72 -16.13 5.42
N ARG A 128 -17.46 -15.91 6.71
CA ARG A 128 -18.48 -15.45 7.67
C ARG A 128 -18.96 -14.03 7.37
N LEU A 129 -18.05 -13.12 7.03
CA LEU A 129 -18.41 -11.75 6.65
C LEU A 129 -19.27 -11.72 5.38
N ILE A 130 -18.90 -12.51 4.35
CA ILE A 130 -19.70 -12.65 3.13
C ILE A 130 -21.09 -13.22 3.45
N ALA A 131 -21.16 -14.21 4.35
CA ALA A 131 -22.42 -14.80 4.77
C ALA A 131 -23.33 -13.77 5.45
N GLU A 132 -22.78 -12.96 6.37
CA GLU A 132 -23.48 -11.89 7.06
C GLU A 132 -23.97 -10.79 6.10
N ASP A 133 -23.09 -10.30 5.23
CA ASP A 133 -23.38 -9.21 4.27
C ASP A 133 -24.47 -9.59 3.25
N LEU A 134 -24.56 -10.88 2.88
CA LEU A 134 -25.56 -11.39 1.95
C LEU A 134 -26.86 -11.85 2.63
N GLY A 135 -27.08 -11.46 3.89
CA GLY A 135 -28.33 -11.73 4.61
C GLY A 135 -28.37 -13.09 5.31
N GLY A 136 -27.22 -13.62 5.73
CA GLY A 136 -27.12 -14.89 6.46
C GLY A 136 -27.14 -16.11 5.55
N ILE A 137 -26.50 -16.06 4.38
CA ILE A 137 -26.44 -17.21 3.48
C ILE A 137 -25.64 -18.37 4.10
N PRO A 138 -25.90 -19.62 3.69
CA PRO A 138 -25.07 -20.76 4.08
C PRO A 138 -23.58 -20.57 3.76
N LEU A 139 -22.71 -21.07 4.64
CA LEU A 139 -21.26 -20.88 4.55
C LEU A 139 -20.64 -21.52 3.30
N ASP A 140 -21.24 -22.56 2.75
CA ASP A 140 -20.83 -23.20 1.50
C ASP A 140 -21.06 -22.28 0.29
N MET A 141 -22.19 -21.56 0.26
CA MET A 141 -22.44 -20.53 -0.75
C MET A 141 -21.49 -19.34 -0.59
N ALA A 142 -21.27 -18.86 0.64
CA ALA A 142 -20.31 -17.78 0.89
C ALA A 142 -18.87 -18.17 0.49
N LYS A 143 -18.51 -19.44 0.67
CA LYS A 143 -17.22 -19.99 0.22
C LYS A 143 -17.09 -20.00 -1.31
N ASN A 144 -18.17 -20.32 -2.04
CA ASN A 144 -18.17 -20.23 -3.49
C ASN A 144 -17.96 -18.79 -3.96
N VAL A 145 -18.67 -17.82 -3.36
CA VAL A 145 -18.49 -16.38 -3.64
C VAL A 145 -17.05 -15.92 -3.36
N MET A 146 -16.44 -16.40 -2.27
CA MET A 146 -15.04 -16.09 -1.97
C MET A 146 -14.09 -16.66 -3.04
N ASN A 147 -14.29 -17.89 -3.49
CA ASN A 147 -13.47 -18.51 -4.54
C ASN A 147 -13.62 -17.78 -5.88
N ASP A 148 -14.85 -17.43 -6.25
CA ASP A 148 -15.15 -16.67 -7.47
C ASP A 148 -14.49 -15.28 -7.44
N SER A 149 -14.45 -14.66 -6.25
CA SER A 149 -13.79 -13.36 -6.03
C SER A 149 -12.26 -13.44 -6.21
N VAL A 150 -11.65 -14.56 -5.81
CA VAL A 150 -10.21 -14.81 -6.02
C VAL A 150 -9.91 -14.96 -7.51
N GLU A 151 -10.74 -15.73 -8.23
CA GLU A 151 -10.61 -15.90 -9.68
C GLU A 151 -10.79 -14.58 -10.44
N PHE A 152 -11.78 -13.77 -10.05
CA PHE A 152 -11.99 -12.43 -10.59
C PHE A 152 -10.78 -11.52 -10.35
N GLY A 153 -10.19 -11.54 -9.15
CA GLY A 153 -8.98 -10.79 -8.83
C GLY A 153 -7.80 -11.14 -9.74
N PHE A 154 -7.60 -12.45 -10.02
CA PHE A 154 -6.58 -12.89 -10.97
C PHE A 154 -6.88 -12.45 -12.41
N TYR A 155 -8.14 -12.37 -12.81
CA TYR A 155 -8.52 -11.86 -14.13
C TYR A 155 -8.26 -10.35 -14.27
N VAL A 156 -8.63 -9.55 -13.26
CA VAL A 156 -8.49 -8.08 -13.29
C VAL A 156 -7.03 -7.62 -13.21
N HIS A 157 -6.17 -8.37 -12.53
CA HIS A 157 -4.78 -7.97 -12.28
C HIS A 157 -3.74 -8.76 -13.10
N LYS A 158 -4.16 -9.42 -14.18
CA LYS A 158 -3.29 -10.26 -15.02
C LYS A 158 -2.13 -9.51 -15.69
N ASP A 159 -2.25 -8.20 -15.90
CA ASP A 159 -1.30 -7.42 -16.71
C ASP A 159 -0.63 -6.27 -15.95
N SER A 160 0.26 -6.59 -15.02
CA SER A 160 1.26 -5.63 -14.52
C SER A 160 2.71 -6.16 -14.55
N ASN A 161 2.96 -7.14 -15.43
CA ASN A 161 4.30 -7.51 -15.88
C ASN A 161 4.47 -7.13 -17.36
N THR A 162 4.61 -5.82 -17.62
CA THR A 162 5.27 -5.29 -18.81
C THR A 162 6.17 -4.15 -18.41
#